data_AF-A0A9D1S7Z5-F1
#
_entry.id   AF-A0A9D1S7Z5-F1
#
_cell.length_a   1.000
_cell.length_b   1.000
_cell.length_c   1.000
_cell.angle_alpha   90.00
_cell.angle_beta   90.00
_cell.angle_gamma   90.00
#
_symmetry.space_group_name_H-M   'P 1'
#
loop_
_entity.id
_entity.type
_entity.pdbx_description
1 polymer ?
#
loop_
_entity_poly.entity_id
_entity_poly.type
_entity_poly.pdbx_seq_one_letter_code
_entity_poly.pdbx_strand_id
1 'polypeptide(L)'
;MNKRKLFAPCDFLIIVVVALIALCFTLFLFFQNDASSSVACIKINGEVYREISLNQTQNIDLENNGHHASIHIDNGEVYFSFSDCPDKLCVNQGAISRNGESIVCLPGRFSVSIISSDKENDLDAVIN
;
A
#
# COMPACT_ATOMS: atom_id res chain seq x y z
N MET A 1 50.52 -22.24 20.12
CA MET A 1 49.54 -23.18 19.56
C MET A 1 48.21 -23.04 20.31
N ASN A 2 47.39 -22.03 20.00
CA ASN A 2 46.09 -21.86 20.63
C ASN A 2 44.99 -22.37 19.69
N LYS A 3 44.59 -23.63 19.91
CA LYS A 3 43.45 -24.23 19.23
C LYS A 3 42.18 -23.57 19.78
N ARG A 4 41.70 -22.52 19.11
CA ARG A 4 40.34 -22.00 19.29
C ARG A 4 39.40 -23.15 18.95
N LYS A 5 38.78 -23.77 19.95
CA LYS A 5 37.69 -24.73 19.73
C LYS A 5 36.50 -23.92 19.24
N LEU A 6 36.43 -23.77 17.92
CA LEU A 6 35.43 -22.98 17.18
C LEU A 6 34.08 -23.71 17.06
N PHE A 7 33.87 -24.81 17.77
CA PHE A 7 32.62 -25.57 17.73
C PHE A 7 32.37 -26.21 19.10
N ALA A 8 31.58 -25.52 19.93
CA ALA A 8 30.85 -26.14 21.02
C ALA A 8 29.43 -26.46 20.50
N PRO A 9 28.86 -27.64 20.79
CA PRO A 9 27.48 -27.98 20.40
C PRO A 9 26.44 -27.01 20.98
N CYS A 10 26.82 -26.24 22.01
CA CYS A 10 26.00 -25.17 22.58
C CYS A 10 25.90 -23.93 21.67
N ASP A 11 26.94 -23.63 20.88
CA ASP A 11 26.95 -22.47 19.97
C ASP A 11 25.99 -22.70 18.80
N PHE A 12 25.92 -23.95 18.31
CA PHE A 12 24.94 -24.35 17.29
C PHE A 12 23.49 -24.22 17.81
N LEU A 13 23.24 -24.56 19.07
CA LEU A 13 21.93 -24.42 19.70
C LEU A 13 21.52 -22.94 19.80
N ILE A 14 22.45 -22.06 20.16
CA ILE A 14 22.21 -20.61 20.21
C ILE A 14 21.88 -20.06 18.82
N ILE A 15 22.63 -20.46 17.79
CA ILE A 15 22.38 -20.02 16.40
C ILE A 15 20.99 -20.45 15.92
N VAL A 16 20.57 -21.68 16.21
CA VAL A 16 19.24 -22.18 15.83
C VAL A 16 18.12 -21.43 16.54
N VAL A 17 18.28 -21.13 17.84
CA VAL A 17 17.30 -20.35 18.61
C VAL A 17 17.18 -18.93 18.08
N VAL A 18 18.30 -18.25 17.81
CA VAL A 18 18.29 -16.89 17.24
C VAL A 18 17.67 -16.87 15.85
N ALA A 19 17.96 -17.86 15.01
CA ALA A 19 17.35 -18.00 13.69
C ALA A 19 15.83 -18.21 13.76
N LEU A 20 15.35 -19.02 14.71
CA LEU A 20 13.90 -19.22 14.93
C LEU A 20 13.20 -17.94 15.41
N ILE A 21 13.82 -17.19 16.32
CA ILE A 21 13.27 -15.92 16.80
C ILE A 21 13.21 -14.90 15.66
N ALA A 22 14.28 -14.80 14.86
CA ALA A 22 14.32 -13.92 13.69
C ALA A 22 13.23 -14.30 12.67
N LEU A 23 13.06 -15.60 12.39
CA LEU A 23 12.02 -16.10 11.50
C LEU A 23 10.61 -15.76 12.03
N CYS A 24 10.33 -16.06 13.30
CA CYS A 24 9.04 -15.72 13.94
C CYS A 24 8.77 -14.21 13.91
N PHE A 25 9.79 -13.38 14.19
CA PHE A 25 9.64 -11.93 14.16
C PHE A 25 9.35 -11.41 12.75
N THR A 26 10.02 -11.95 11.72
CA THR A 26 9.73 -11.58 10.33
C THR A 26 8.32 -11.99 9.89
N LEU A 27 7.85 -13.17 10.29
CA LEU A 27 6.47 -13.61 10.04
C LEU A 27 5.46 -12.73 10.79
N PHE A 28 5.74 -12.39 12.05
CA PHE A 28 4.86 -11.55 12.85
C PHE A 28 4.74 -10.11 12.31
N LEU A 29 5.82 -9.55 11.77
CA LEU A 29 5.76 -8.25 11.08
C LEU A 29 5.00 -8.36 9.75
N PHE A 30 5.13 -9.47 9.02
CA PHE A 30 4.41 -9.69 7.77
C PHE A 30 2.88 -9.73 8.01
N PHE A 31 2.44 -10.40 9.08
CA PHE A 31 1.01 -10.51 9.43
C PHE A 31 0.41 -9.23 10.04
N GLN A 32 1.21 -8.33 10.61
CA GLN A 32 0.70 -7.06 11.14
C GLN A 32 0.40 -6.02 10.05
N ASN A 33 1.00 -6.13 8.87
CA ASN A 33 0.76 -5.18 7.79
C ASN A 33 -0.68 -5.21 7.28
N ASP A 34 -1.40 -6.32 7.45
CA ASP A 34 -2.78 -6.48 6.98
C ASP A 34 -3.83 -5.93 7.96
N ALA A 35 -3.43 -5.61 9.20
CA ALA A 35 -4.35 -5.23 10.27
C ALA A 35 -4.69 -3.73 10.33
N SER A 36 -4.04 -2.90 9.49
CA SER A 36 -4.37 -1.47 9.40
C SER A 36 -5.55 -1.29 8.46
N SER A 37 -6.72 -0.94 9.01
CA SER A 37 -7.91 -0.58 8.21
C SER A 37 -7.56 0.61 7.30
N SER A 38 -7.20 0.29 6.06
CA SER A 38 -6.73 1.24 5.07
C SER A 38 -7.87 1.45 4.07
N VAL A 39 -8.16 2.71 3.74
CA VAL A 39 -9.26 3.09 2.85
C VAL A 39 -8.70 3.80 1.63
N ALA A 40 -9.24 3.46 0.47
CA ALA A 40 -8.97 4.12 -0.79
C ALA A 40 -9.84 5.38 -0.90
N CYS A 41 -9.22 6.55 -0.80
CA CYS A 41 -9.86 7.85 -1.01
C CYS A 41 -9.74 8.22 -2.48
N ILE A 42 -10.87 8.28 -3.17
CA ILE A 42 -10.98 8.64 -4.58
C ILE A 42 -11.41 10.09 -4.67
N LYS A 43 -10.60 10.91 -5.33
CA LYS A 43 -10.85 12.34 -5.57
C LYS A 43 -11.00 12.61 -7.07
N ILE A 44 -11.96 13.47 -7.40
CA ILE A 44 -12.20 13.98 -8.75
C ILE A 44 -12.13 15.50 -8.68
N ASN A 45 -11.30 16.12 -9.52
CA ASN A 45 -11.08 17.57 -9.48
C ASN A 45 -10.61 18.11 -8.11
N GLY A 46 -10.00 17.25 -7.27
CA GLY A 46 -9.55 17.59 -5.92
C GLY A 46 -10.60 17.40 -4.82
N GLU A 47 -11.85 17.15 -5.16
CA GLU A 47 -12.93 16.87 -4.21
C GLU A 47 -13.06 15.37 -3.93
N VAL A 48 -13.34 15.01 -2.68
CA VAL A 48 -13.56 13.61 -2.28
C VAL A 48 -14.85 13.11 -2.93
N TYR A 49 -14.71 12.18 -3.87
CA TYR A 49 -15.84 11.54 -4.51
C TYR A 49 -16.36 10.37 -3.66
N ARG A 50 -15.44 9.53 -3.17
CA ARG A 50 -15.79 8.36 -2.36
C ARG A 50 -14.58 7.82 -1.60
N GLU A 51 -14.84 7.23 -0.45
CA GLU A 51 -13.87 6.42 0.30
C GLU A 51 -14.38 4.98 0.37
N ILE A 52 -13.50 4.02 0.06
CA ILE A 52 -13.85 2.59 0.04
C ILE A 52 -12.80 1.82 0.84
N SER A 53 -13.25 0.89 1.67
CA SER A 53 -12.34 0.01 2.39
C SER A 53 -11.63 -0.94 1.41
N LEU A 54 -10.32 -1.07 1.56
CA LEU A 54 -9.50 -1.99 0.76
C LEU A 54 -9.85 -3.47 0.96
N ASN A 55 -10.62 -3.79 2.01
CA ASN A 55 -11.16 -5.12 2.28
C ASN A 55 -12.34 -5.51 1.37
N GLN A 56 -12.88 -4.57 0.59
CA GLN A 56 -14.03 -4.82 -0.28
C GLN A 56 -13.58 -4.82 -1.74
N THR A 57 -13.78 -5.96 -2.41
CA THR A 57 -13.54 -6.04 -3.85
C THR A 57 -14.62 -5.24 -4.59
N GLN A 58 -14.20 -4.25 -5.38
CA GLN A 58 -15.12 -3.40 -6.13
C GLN A 58 -14.48 -2.87 -7.41
N ASN A 59 -15.27 -2.74 -8.46
CA ASN A 59 -14.90 -2.03 -9.69
C ASN A 59 -15.66 -0.70 -9.78
N ILE A 60 -14.98 0.37 -10.18
CA ILE A 60 -15.50 1.73 -10.16
C ILE A 60 -15.16 2.38 -11.49
N ASP A 61 -16.18 2.70 -12.26
CA ASP A 61 -16.03 3.45 -13.50
C ASP A 61 -16.17 4.95 -13.20
N LEU A 62 -15.18 5.71 -13.66
CA LEU A 62 -15.09 7.16 -13.53
C LEU A 62 -15.12 7.79 -14.91
N GLU A 63 -15.82 8.92 -15.00
CA GLU A 63 -15.86 9.77 -16.18
C GLU A 63 -15.75 11.23 -15.73
N ASN A 64 -14.77 11.94 -16.28
CA ASN A 64 -14.55 13.36 -15.99
C ASN A 64 -13.78 14.00 -17.15
N ASN A 65 -14.15 15.23 -17.53
CA ASN A 65 -13.55 15.97 -18.65
C ASN A 65 -13.49 15.17 -19.98
N GLY A 66 -14.46 14.28 -20.24
CA GLY A 66 -14.45 13.42 -21.43
C GLY A 66 -13.40 12.31 -21.40
N HIS A 67 -12.78 12.04 -20.25
CA HIS A 67 -11.87 10.92 -20.03
C HIS A 67 -12.54 9.86 -19.16
N HIS A 68 -12.43 8.61 -19.60
CA HIS A 68 -12.91 7.45 -18.86
C HIS A 68 -11.75 6.73 -18.17
N ALA A 69 -12.00 6.26 -16.95
CA ALA A 69 -11.07 5.43 -16.20
C ALA A 69 -11.84 4.42 -15.36
N SER A 70 -11.30 3.21 -15.21
CA SER A 70 -11.87 2.17 -14.35
C SER A 70 -10.85 1.83 -13.27
N ILE A 71 -11.29 1.87 -12.02
CA ILE A 71 -10.49 1.54 -10.84
C ILE A 71 -10.99 0.21 -10.30
N HIS A 72 -10.06 -0.70 -10.08
CA HIS A 72 -10.32 -1.98 -9.44
C HIS A 72 -9.68 -2.00 -8.05
N ILE A 73 -10.46 -2.40 -7.05
CA ILE A 73 -10.03 -2.64 -5.70
C ILE A 73 -10.18 -4.14 -5.46
N ASP A 74 -9.11 -4.82 -5.08
CA ASP A 74 -9.13 -6.25 -4.76
C ASP A 74 -8.01 -6.63 -3.79
N ASN A 75 -8.28 -7.56 -2.86
CA ASN A 75 -7.29 -8.13 -1.93
C ASN A 75 -6.41 -7.10 -1.18
N GLY A 76 -6.95 -5.93 -0.82
CA GLY A 76 -6.16 -4.91 -0.13
C GLY A 76 -5.42 -3.94 -1.06
N GLU A 77 -5.57 -4.09 -2.37
CA GLU A 77 -4.85 -3.32 -3.39
C GLU A 77 -5.81 -2.52 -4.27
N VAL A 78 -5.33 -1.40 -4.83
CA VAL A 78 -6.07 -0.57 -5.80
C VAL A 78 -5.22 -0.31 -7.02
N TYR A 79 -5.82 -0.45 -8.20
CA TYR A 79 -5.17 -0.11 -9.45
C TYR A 79 -6.17 0.40 -10.49
N PHE A 80 -5.66 1.10 -11.49
CA PHE A 80 -6.44 1.44 -12.67
C PHE A 80 -6.45 0.25 -13.64
N SER A 81 -7.61 -0.38 -13.81
CA SER A 81 -7.81 -1.46 -14.78
C SER A 81 -7.90 -0.93 -16.21
N PHE A 82 -8.44 0.28 -16.39
CA PHE A 82 -8.54 0.95 -17.67
C PHE A 82 -8.38 2.47 -17.52
N SER A 83 -7.80 3.11 -18.53
CA SER A 83 -7.78 4.55 -18.64
C SER A 83 -7.62 4.96 -20.10
N ASP A 84 -8.43 5.92 -20.53
CA ASP A 84 -8.36 6.55 -21.86
C ASP A 84 -7.35 7.73 -21.90
N CYS A 85 -6.58 7.94 -20.82
CA CYS A 85 -5.53 8.96 -20.75
C CYS A 85 -4.35 8.56 -21.70
N PRO A 86 -3.79 9.49 -22.51
CA PRO A 86 -2.74 9.17 -23.49
C PRO A 86 -1.45 8.64 -22.86
N ASP A 87 -1.12 9.15 -21.67
CA ASP A 87 0.13 8.83 -20.99
C ASP A 87 0.09 7.45 -20.31
N LYS A 88 -1.12 6.92 -20.05
CA LYS A 88 -1.38 5.64 -19.35
C LYS A 88 -0.54 5.42 -18.08
N LEU A 89 -0.05 6.49 -17.45
CA LEU A 89 0.83 6.42 -16.29
C LEU A 89 0.14 5.72 -15.11
N CYS A 90 -1.15 5.98 -14.89
CA CYS A 90 -1.92 5.36 -13.82
C CYS A 90 -2.07 3.84 -14.00
N VAL A 91 -2.24 3.37 -15.23
CA VAL A 91 -2.32 1.93 -15.55
C VAL A 91 -0.95 1.28 -15.44
N ASN A 92 0.09 1.96 -15.94
CA ASN A 92 1.47 1.47 -15.91
C ASN A 92 2.09 1.47 -14.49
N GLN A 93 1.61 2.32 -13.59
CA GLN A 93 2.05 2.36 -12.19
C GLN A 93 1.71 1.06 -11.46
N GLY A 94 0.63 0.38 -11.85
CA GLY A 94 0.20 -0.87 -11.24
C GLY A 94 -0.59 -0.67 -9.94
N ALA A 95 -0.58 -1.69 -9.08
CA ALA A 95 -1.33 -1.70 -7.84
C ALA A 95 -0.61 -1.01 -6.70
N ILE A 96 -1.38 -0.23 -5.93
CA ILE A 96 -0.96 0.37 -4.66
C ILE A 96 -1.71 -0.31 -3.51
N SER A 97 -1.06 -0.45 -2.38
CA SER A 97 -1.63 -1.10 -1.18
C SER A 97 -1.17 -0.47 0.12
N ARG A 98 -0.13 0.37 0.08
CA ARG A 98 0.45 0.95 1.29
C ARG A 98 -0.13 2.33 1.57
N ASN A 99 -0.34 2.60 2.86
CA ASN A 99 -0.75 3.93 3.33
C ASN A 99 0.24 5.01 2.87
N GLY A 100 -0.29 6.10 2.32
CA GLY A 100 0.48 7.20 1.74
C GLY A 100 0.82 7.03 0.25
N GLU A 101 0.60 5.85 -0.33
CA GLU A 101 0.67 5.69 -1.79
C GLU A 101 -0.51 6.38 -2.46
N SER A 102 -0.24 6.93 -3.65
CA SER A 102 -1.27 7.54 -4.48
C SER A 102 -1.00 7.32 -5.96
N ILE A 103 -2.06 7.22 -6.74
CA ILE A 103 -2.04 7.15 -8.19
C ILE A 103 -2.94 8.25 -8.73
N VAL A 104 -2.43 9.00 -9.71
CA VAL A 104 -3.14 10.15 -10.29
C VAL A 104 -3.20 9.99 -11.82
N CYS A 105 -4.37 10.14 -12.44
CA CYS A 105 -4.46 10.53 -13.85
C CYS A 105 -4.67 12.04 -13.92
N LEU A 106 -3.65 12.77 -14.41
CA LEU A 106 -3.70 14.21 -14.58
C LEU A 106 -4.76 14.68 -15.61
N PRO A 107 -4.81 14.12 -16.85
CA PRO A 107 -5.83 14.51 -17.84
C PRO A 107 -7.27 14.42 -17.34
N GLY A 108 -7.64 13.28 -16.74
CA GLY A 108 -8.97 13.06 -16.15
C GLY A 108 -9.16 13.67 -14.76
N ARG A 109 -8.13 14.28 -14.17
CA ARG A 109 -8.10 14.83 -12.79
C ARG A 109 -8.63 13.84 -11.74
N PHE A 110 -8.29 12.56 -11.92
CA PHE A 110 -8.58 11.50 -10.98
C PHE A 110 -7.38 11.29 -10.07
N SER A 111 -7.62 11.20 -8.76
CA SER A 111 -6.59 10.88 -7.78
C SER A 111 -7.13 9.82 -6.83
N VAL A 112 -6.34 8.78 -6.61
CA VAL A 112 -6.64 7.71 -5.67
C VAL A 112 -5.50 7.65 -4.67
N SER A 113 -5.81 7.79 -3.39
CA SER A 113 -4.83 7.73 -2.31
C SER A 113 -5.26 6.71 -1.27
N ILE A 114 -4.29 5.97 -0.71
CA ILE A 114 -4.56 5.06 0.39
C ILE A 114 -4.28 5.80 1.70
N ILE A 115 -5.32 5.96 2.51
CA ILE A 115 -5.26 6.60 3.83
C ILE A 115 -5.61 5.58 4.91
N SER A 116 -4.93 5.67 6.05
CA SER A 116 -5.31 4.91 7.25
C SER A 116 -6.58 5.52 7.82
N SER A 117 -7.57 4.70 8.21
CA SER A 117 -8.80 5.20 8.85
C SER A 117 -8.55 5.97 10.16
N ASP A 118 -7.37 5.82 10.76
CA ASP A 118 -6.95 6.51 11.99
C ASP A 118 -6.23 7.85 11.76
N LYS A 119 -5.99 8.26 10.51
CA LYS A 119 -5.32 9.54 10.20
C LYS A 119 -6.30 10.58 9.68
N GLU A 120 -7.17 11.03 10.57
CA GLU A 120 -7.69 12.39 10.47
C GLU A 120 -6.56 13.33 10.91
N ASN A 121 -6.03 14.11 9.95
CA ASN A 121 -5.41 15.42 10.19
C ASN A 121 -3.94 15.52 10.68
N ASP A 122 -2.94 15.07 9.89
CA ASP A 122 -1.55 15.48 10.15
C ASP A 122 -0.68 15.70 8.90
N LEU A 123 -1.23 16.29 7.84
CA LEU A 123 -0.43 16.77 6.70
C LEU A 123 -1.07 18.04 6.09
N ASP A 124 -1.18 19.11 6.88
CA ASP A 124 -1.27 20.48 6.36
C ASP A 124 -0.84 21.49 7.45
N ALA A 125 0.31 21.23 8.07
CA ALA A 125 1.03 22.27 8.81
C ALA A 125 1.86 23.10 7.83
N VAL A 126 1.20 23.91 6.99
CA VAL A 126 1.86 25.02 6.31
C VAL A 126 2.09 26.11 7.34
N ILE A 127 3.37 26.24 7.71
CA ILE A 127 3.99 27.30 8.49
C ILE A 127 3.51 28.67 7.99
N ASN A 128 2.88 29.47 8.87
CA ASN A 128 2.61 30.89 8.66
C ASN A 128 3.67 31.74 9.36
#